data_AF-A0A968PG22-F1
#
_entry.id   AF-A0A968PG22-F1
#
_cell.length_a   1.000
_cell.length_b   1.000
_cell.length_c   1.000
_cell.angle_alpha   90.00
_cell.angle_beta   90.00
_cell.angle_gamma   90.00
#
_symmetry.space_group_name_H-M   'P 1'
#
loop_
_entity.id
_entity.type
_entity.pdbx_description
1 polymer ?
#
loop_
_entity_poly.entity_id
_entity_poly.type
_entity_poly.pdbx_seq_one_letter_code
_entity_poly.pdbx_strand_id
1 'polypeptide(L)'
;MTKCLPTVPWTRARLVDEGQITGPLAGVPIAIKDVLCTAYGSTTCSSKMLGNFHAPYTATCVQKLEAAGAIVLGKTNMDEFANGFLRR
;
A
#
# COMPACT_ATOMS: atom_id res chain seq x y z
N MET A 1 -2.12 -3.91 -9.64
CA MET A 1 -2.82 -3.93 -8.33
C MET A 1 -2.39 -5.11 -7.43
N THR A 2 -1.37 -5.91 -7.80
CA THR A 2 -1.07 -7.22 -7.21
C THR A 2 0.11 -7.28 -6.23
N LYS A 3 0.70 -6.15 -5.83
CA LYS A 3 1.97 -6.15 -5.04
C LYS A 3 1.79 -6.25 -3.51
N CYS A 4 0.56 -6.35 -3.00
CA CYS A 4 0.32 -6.70 -1.60
C CYS A 4 0.29 -8.22 -1.41
N LEU A 5 0.70 -8.68 -0.23
CA LEU A 5 0.50 -10.07 0.17
C LEU A 5 -1.01 -10.38 0.15
N PRO A 6 -1.44 -11.44 -0.55
CA PRO A 6 -2.86 -11.67 -0.86
C PRO A 6 -3.74 -11.90 0.36
N THR A 7 -3.17 -12.22 1.52
CA THR A 7 -3.89 -12.51 2.77
C THR A 7 -4.08 -11.29 3.66
N VAL A 8 -3.20 -10.29 3.59
CA VAL A 8 -3.17 -9.15 4.52
C VAL A 8 -4.44 -8.29 4.48
N PRO A 9 -5.03 -7.97 3.31
CA PRO A 9 -6.24 -7.15 3.25
C PRO A 9 -7.45 -7.86 3.89
N TRP A 10 -7.60 -9.16 3.65
CA TRP A 10 -8.75 -9.94 4.15
C TRP A 10 -8.66 -10.18 5.65
N THR A 11 -7.47 -10.40 6.19
CA THR A 11 -7.28 -10.49 7.64
C THR A 11 -7.65 -9.16 8.31
N ARG A 12 -7.24 -8.03 7.74
CA ARG A 12 -7.62 -6.71 8.27
C ARG A 12 -9.11 -6.44 8.15
N ALA A 13 -9.76 -6.85 7.04
CA ALA A 13 -11.20 -6.73 6.88
C ALA A 13 -11.95 -7.48 7.99
N ARG A 14 -11.54 -8.72 8.30
CA ARG A 14 -12.12 -9.50 9.41
C ARG A 14 -11.93 -8.81 10.76
N LEU A 15 -10.76 -8.23 11.02
CA LEU A 15 -10.50 -7.50 12.27
C LEU A 15 -11.34 -6.22 12.40
N VAL A 16 -11.73 -5.60 11.28
CA VAL A 16 -12.70 -4.50 11.27
C VAL A 16 -14.11 -5.03 11.59
N ASP A 17 -14.52 -6.15 10.97
CA ASP A 17 -15.83 -6.77 11.23
C ASP A 17 -15.98 -7.23 12.69
N GLU A 18 -14.89 -7.73 13.31
CA GLU A 18 -14.81 -8.11 14.72
C GLU A 18 -14.73 -6.92 15.68
N GLY A 19 -14.63 -5.69 15.17
CA GLY A 19 -14.53 -4.47 15.98
C GLY A 19 -13.18 -4.24 16.65
N GLN A 20 -12.13 -4.98 16.26
CA GLN A 20 -10.77 -4.80 16.80
C GLN A 20 -10.04 -3.60 16.19
N ILE A 21 -10.30 -3.30 14.91
CA ILE A 21 -9.77 -2.11 14.24
C ILE A 21 -10.86 -1.04 14.26
N THR A 22 -10.66 -0.04 15.11
CA THR A 22 -11.56 1.12 15.22
C THR A 22 -10.79 2.39 14.87
N GLY A 23 -11.34 3.19 13.95
CA GLY A 23 -10.67 4.37 13.44
C GLY A 23 -11.52 5.08 12.38
N PRO A 24 -11.18 6.33 12.03
CA PRO A 24 -11.97 7.13 11.09
C PRO A 24 -12.01 6.56 9.67
N LEU A 25 -11.08 5.66 9.33
CA LEU A 25 -11.00 4.97 8.04
C LEU A 25 -11.14 3.45 8.20
N ALA A 26 -11.66 2.97 9.33
CA ALA A 26 -11.88 1.54 9.56
C ALA A 26 -12.76 0.95 8.45
N GLY A 27 -12.26 -0.06 7.75
CA GLY A 27 -12.97 -0.73 6.67
C GLY A 27 -12.87 -0.05 5.30
N VAL A 28 -12.23 1.11 5.20
CA VAL A 28 -12.09 1.83 3.92
C VAL A 28 -10.96 1.18 3.10
N PRO A 29 -11.26 0.63 1.90
CA PRO A 29 -10.25 0.08 1.03
C PRO A 29 -9.46 1.20 0.33
N ILE A 30 -8.13 1.12 0.38
CA ILE A 30 -7.24 2.08 -0.28
C ILE A 30 -6.19 1.36 -1.13
N ALA A 31 -5.71 2.05 -2.15
CA ALA A 31 -4.58 1.61 -2.96
C ALA A 31 -3.46 2.65 -2.87
N ILE A 32 -2.22 2.17 -2.72
CA ILE A 32 -1.05 3.01 -2.44
C ILE A 32 -0.21 3.16 -3.72
N LYS A 33 0.24 4.37 -4.03
CA LYS A 33 1.16 4.59 -5.16
C LYS A 33 2.49 3.86 -4.92
N ASP A 34 3.02 3.15 -5.92
CA ASP A 34 4.23 2.31 -5.79
C ASP A 34 5.54 3.06 -5.51
N VAL A 35 5.47 4.38 -5.31
CA VAL A 35 6.56 5.23 -4.79
C VAL A 35 6.67 5.15 -3.26
N LEU A 36 5.59 4.76 -2.57
CA LEU A 36 5.57 4.71 -1.12
C LEU A 36 6.08 3.35 -0.64
N CYS A 37 7.10 3.41 0.21
CA CYS A 37 7.69 2.24 0.84
C CYS A 37 6.71 1.59 1.81
N THR A 38 6.62 0.27 1.75
CA THR A 38 5.87 -0.57 2.68
C THR A 38 6.77 -1.72 3.11
N ALA A 39 6.80 -2.02 4.42
CA ALA A 39 7.57 -3.15 4.94
C ALA A 39 7.03 -4.51 4.45
N TYR A 40 5.78 -4.54 4.00
CA TYR A 40 5.16 -5.70 3.36
C TYR A 40 5.03 -5.47 1.84
N GLY A 41 5.29 -6.51 1.05
CA GLY A 41 5.26 -6.44 -0.42
C GLY A 41 6.54 -5.86 -1.04
N SER A 42 6.53 -5.67 -2.37
CA SER A 42 7.63 -5.05 -3.11
C SER A 42 7.33 -3.57 -3.40
N THR A 43 8.36 -2.72 -3.36
CA THR A 43 8.26 -1.30 -3.75
C THR A 43 9.15 -1.08 -4.95
N THR A 44 8.58 -0.95 -6.14
CA THR A 44 9.40 -0.93 -7.38
C THR A 44 9.52 0.45 -8.00
N CYS A 45 8.75 1.44 -7.53
CA CYS A 45 8.65 2.76 -8.16
C CYS A 45 8.38 2.68 -9.69
N SER A 46 7.70 1.61 -10.13
CA SER A 46 7.49 1.23 -11.53
C SER A 46 8.77 1.12 -12.39
N SER A 47 9.93 0.88 -11.74
CA SER A 47 11.23 0.66 -12.37
C SER A 47 11.63 -0.81 -12.36
N LYS A 48 12.33 -1.24 -13.41
CA LYS A 48 12.99 -2.57 -13.43
C LYS A 48 14.18 -2.66 -12.47
N MET A 49 14.83 -1.54 -12.13
CA MET A 49 15.93 -1.54 -11.15
C MET A 49 15.48 -2.02 -9.77
N LEU A 50 14.26 -1.64 -9.36
CA LEU A 50 13.72 -1.95 -8.04
C LEU A 50 12.71 -3.11 -8.08
N GLY A 51 12.71 -3.93 -9.13
CA GLY A 51 11.72 -4.99 -9.33
C GLY A 51 11.58 -5.98 -8.16
N ASN A 52 12.69 -6.27 -7.47
CA ASN A 52 12.75 -7.16 -6.30
C ASN A 52 13.06 -6.40 -4.99
N PHE A 53 12.87 -5.08 -4.97
CA PHE A 53 13.18 -4.29 -3.79
C PHE A 53 12.09 -4.43 -2.73
N HIS A 54 12.50 -4.99 -1.58
CA HIS A 54 11.71 -5.04 -0.36
C HIS A 54 12.21 -3.94 0.58
N ALA A 55 11.35 -2.96 0.83
CA ALA A 55 11.72 -1.85 1.69
C ALA A 55 11.80 -2.32 3.15
N PRO A 56 12.84 -1.96 3.91
CA PRO A 56 12.95 -2.34 5.32
C PRO A 56 12.05 -1.51 6.24
N TYR A 57 11.37 -0.48 5.72
CA TYR A 57 10.50 0.41 6.47
C TYR A 57 9.20 0.72 5.72
N THR A 58 8.18 1.08 6.49
CA THR A 58 6.92 1.61 5.97
C THR A 58 6.95 3.14 6.00
N ALA A 59 6.52 3.78 4.92
CA ALA A 59 6.43 5.24 4.85
C ALA A 59 5.46 5.79 5.90
N THR A 60 5.79 6.93 6.51
CA THR A 60 5.01 7.54 7.60
C THR A 60 3.55 7.78 7.21
N CYS A 61 3.28 8.18 5.97
CA CYS A 61 1.91 8.37 5.49
C CYS A 61 1.11 7.07 5.48
N VAL A 62 1.75 5.96 5.08
CA VAL A 62 1.10 4.64 5.07
C VAL A 62 0.84 4.17 6.51
N GLN A 63 1.80 4.37 7.41
CA GLN A 63 1.61 4.05 8.84
C GLN A 63 0.42 4.82 9.44
N LYS A 64 0.26 6.11 9.12
CA LYS A 64 -0.89 6.91 9.56
C LYS A 64 -2.23 6.38 9.01
N LEU A 65 -2.26 5.97 7.75
CA LEU A 65 -3.46 5.40 7.12
C LEU A 65 -3.83 4.05 7.74
N GLU A 66 -2.85 3.18 7.99
CA GLU A 66 -3.06 1.90 8.65
C GLU A 66 -3.52 2.07 10.10
N ALA A 67 -2.95 3.03 10.83
CA ALA A 67 -3.36 3.37 12.20
C ALA A 67 -4.79 3.95 12.24
N ALA A 68 -5.21 4.65 11.18
CA ALA A 68 -6.59 5.13 11.03
C ALA A 68 -7.59 4.00 10.67
N GLY A 69 -7.12 2.77 10.46
CA GLY A 69 -7.94 1.60 10.17
C GLY A 69 -8.15 1.30 8.68
N ALA A 70 -7.45 2.00 7.78
CA ALA A 70 -7.58 1.78 6.35
C ALA A 70 -7.06 0.39 5.94
N ILE A 71 -7.68 -0.20 4.92
CA ILE A 71 -7.34 -1.51 4.38
C ILE A 71 -6.58 -1.32 3.07
N VAL A 72 -5.27 -1.61 3.08
CA VAL A 72 -4.43 -1.50 1.90
C VAL A 72 -4.62 -2.71 1.00
N LEU A 73 -5.28 -2.53 -0.14
CA LEU A 73 -5.53 -3.59 -1.11
C LEU A 73 -4.27 -3.94 -1.93
N GLY A 74 -3.45 -2.95 -2.24
CA GLY A 74 -2.32 -3.13 -3.12
C GLY A 74 -1.67 -1.83 -3.57
N LYS A 75 -0.65 -1.99 -4.43
CA LYS A 75 0.04 -0.86 -5.04
C LYS A 75 -0.44 -0.55 -6.46
N THR A 76 -0.55 0.73 -6.76
CA THR A 76 -0.94 1.26 -8.08
C THR A 76 0.29 1.51 -8.96
N ASN A 77 0.10 1.37 -10.27
CA ASN A 77 1.16 1.69 -11.24
C ASN A 77 1.40 3.20 -11.31
N MET A 78 2.58 3.59 -11.78
CA MET A 78 2.98 4.98 -11.98
C MET A 78 4.09 5.08 -13.03
N ASP A 79 4.43 6.29 -13.44
CA ASP A 79 5.64 6.56 -14.19
C ASP A 79 6.89 6.27 -13.34
N GLU A 80 7.94 5.81 -14.01
CA GLU A 80 9.18 5.39 -13.38
C GLU A 80 9.76 6.53 -12.52
N PHE A 81 10.03 6.25 -11.24
CA PHE A 81 10.50 7.24 -10.26
C PHE A 81 9.63 8.49 -10.10
N ALA A 82 8.35 8.43 -10.48
CA ALA A 82 7.44 9.58 -10.53
C ALA A 82 7.84 10.66 -11.56
N ASN A 83 8.76 10.32 -12.47
CA ASN A 83 9.28 11.24 -13.48
C ASN A 83 8.52 11.04 -14.80
N GLY A 84 7.27 11.49 -14.80
CA GLY A 84 6.42 11.45 -15.98
C GLY A 84 5.13 12.19 -15.67
N PHE A 85 4.73 13.07 -16.57
CA PHE A 85 3.44 13.78 -16.48
C PHE A 85 2.49 13.37 -17.61
N LEU A 86 2.93 12.47 -18.50
CA LEU A 86 2.24 12.06 -19.72
C LEU A 86 1.61 13.26 -20.48
N ARG A 87 2.39 13.92 -21.35
CA ARG A 87 1.81 14.65 -22.49
C ARG A 87 1.46 13.62 -23.55
N ARG A 88 0.18 13.53 -23.94
CA ARG A 88 -0.19 13.01 -25.26
C ARG A 88 0.30 13.97 -26.33
#